data_AF-A0A942L8F5-F1
#
_entry.id   AF-A0A942L8F5-F1
#
_cell.length_a   1.000
_cell.length_b   1.000
_cell.length_c   1.000
_cell.angle_alpha   90.00
_cell.angle_beta   90.00
_cell.angle_gamma   90.00
#
_symmetry.space_group_name_H-M   'P 1'
#
loop_
_entity.id
_entity.type
_entity.pdbx_description
1 polymer ?
#
loop_
_entity_poly.entity_id
_entity_poly.type
_entity_poly.pdbx_seq_one_letter_code
_entity_poly.pdbx_strand_id
1 'polypeptide(L)'
;MLNPPFKIRYIYYWKDINNYTKLIIILTLSLYISFRGCFSLRKYTYRYPNGIRIPFLSEGSVELLAEVIRENIQEKTVIICIGTDRCIGDALGPMVGTFLQNNSFRLPLYGTLEAPIHAVNLEQSISNIKTIHPNAFIIAIDACIGAEDNIGNIHIKNGPVYPGKGVGKKLPGVGDISIVGIVDKINQEDCYAIHNVRLSLVMKMARVISDAIELAALLS
;
A
#
# COMPACT_ATOMS: atom_id res chain seq x y z
N MET A 1 18.15 -5.40 20.47
CA MET A 1 18.25 -5.43 18.99
C MET A 1 17.77 -6.79 18.52
N LEU A 2 16.46 -6.98 18.35
CA LEU A 2 15.91 -8.20 17.77
C LEU A 2 15.91 -8.01 16.24
N ASN A 3 16.76 -8.75 15.55
CA ASN A 3 16.63 -8.91 14.10
C ASN A 3 15.27 -9.58 13.83
N PRO A 4 14.36 -9.00 13.04
CA PRO A 4 13.16 -9.71 12.65
C PRO A 4 13.56 -10.94 11.81
N PRO A 5 12.97 -12.12 12.06
CA PRO A 5 13.23 -13.30 11.25
C PRO A 5 12.62 -13.07 9.86
N PHE A 6 13.31 -13.50 8.81
CA PHE A 6 12.92 -13.33 7.41
C PHE A 6 13.02 -11.90 6.85
N LYS A 7 14.27 -11.42 6.75
CA LYS A 7 14.62 -10.41 5.76
C LYS A 7 14.25 -10.92 4.37
N ILE A 8 13.42 -10.15 3.68
CA ILE A 8 13.11 -10.16 2.25
C ILE A 8 14.42 -10.18 1.45
N ARG A 9 15.01 -11.37 1.29
CA ARG A 9 16.27 -11.58 0.59
C ARG A 9 16.05 -12.19 -0.80
N TYR A 10 14.82 -12.58 -1.11
CA TYR A 10 14.49 -13.23 -2.39
C TYR A 10 14.26 -12.22 -3.54
N ILE A 11 13.83 -10.99 -3.24
CA ILE A 11 13.51 -9.98 -4.24
C ILE A 11 14.77 -9.48 -4.98
N TYR A 12 15.90 -9.32 -4.28
CA TYR A 12 17.14 -8.85 -4.90
C TYR A 12 17.74 -9.82 -5.93
N TYR A 13 17.35 -11.10 -5.94
CA TYR A 13 17.83 -12.09 -6.92
C TYR A 13 16.86 -12.30 -8.10
N TRP A 14 15.71 -11.63 -8.13
CA TRP A 14 14.66 -11.91 -9.11
C TRP A 14 15.03 -11.58 -10.56
N LYS A 15 15.90 -10.58 -10.78
CA LYS A 15 16.31 -10.18 -12.14
C LYS A 15 17.29 -11.17 -12.78
N ASP A 16 18.13 -11.85 -12.00
CA ASP A 16 19.29 -12.58 -12.52
C ASP A 16 19.14 -14.12 -12.52
N ILE A 17 17.95 -14.63 -12.19
CA ILE A 17 17.68 -16.08 -12.11
C ILE A 17 16.77 -16.57 -13.25
N ASN A 18 17.01 -17.81 -13.70
CA ASN A 18 16.25 -18.42 -14.78
C ASN A 18 14.78 -18.71 -14.40
N ASN A 19 13.94 -18.94 -15.41
CA ASN A 19 12.49 -19.14 -15.24
C ASN A 19 12.13 -20.35 -14.36
N TYR A 20 12.92 -21.43 -14.37
CA TYR A 20 12.68 -22.59 -13.52
C TYR A 20 12.91 -22.26 -12.04
N THR A 21 13.98 -21.53 -11.73
CA THR A 21 14.26 -21.06 -10.37
C THR A 21 13.18 -20.10 -9.88
N LYS A 22 12.70 -19.19 -10.75
CA LYS A 22 11.55 -18.32 -10.43
C LYS A 22 10.30 -19.13 -10.09
N LEU A 23 9.98 -20.14 -10.90
CA LEU A 23 8.82 -21.00 -10.67
C LEU A 23 8.91 -21.75 -9.33
N ILE A 24 10.07 -22.32 -9.00
CA ILE A 24 10.30 -22.99 -7.71
C ILE A 24 10.14 -22.01 -6.55
N ILE A 25 10.68 -20.79 -6.66
CA ILE A 25 10.54 -19.75 -5.64
C ILE A 25 9.05 -19.36 -5.46
N ILE A 26 8.31 -19.12 -6.53
CA ILE A 26 6.87 -18.80 -6.47
C ILE A 26 6.09 -19.94 -5.81
N LEU A 27 6.33 -21.19 -6.21
CA LEU A 27 5.64 -22.36 -5.67
C LEU A 27 5.94 -22.54 -4.17
N THR A 28 7.20 -22.40 -3.78
CA THR A 28 7.62 -22.50 -2.36
C THR A 28 7.07 -21.36 -1.51
N LEU A 29 7.05 -20.12 -2.02
CA LEU A 29 6.42 -18.98 -1.35
C LEU A 29 4.89 -19.14 -1.26
N SER A 30 4.21 -19.56 -2.32
CA SER A 30 2.76 -19.83 -2.29
C SER A 30 2.41 -20.94 -1.30
N LEU A 31 3.18 -22.03 -1.26
CA LEU A 31 3.01 -23.09 -0.26
C LEU A 31 3.29 -22.54 1.15
N TYR A 32 4.38 -21.79 1.34
CA TYR A 32 4.74 -21.22 2.64
C TYR A 32 3.65 -20.29 3.18
N ILE A 33 3.12 -19.40 2.32
CA ILE A 33 2.00 -18.50 2.66
C ILE A 33 0.74 -19.33 2.96
N SER A 34 0.43 -20.35 2.17
CA SER A 34 -0.73 -21.23 2.43
C SER A 34 -0.60 -21.98 3.76
N PHE A 35 0.59 -22.48 4.10
CA PHE A 35 0.84 -23.23 5.34
C PHE A 35 0.94 -22.33 6.59
N ARG A 36 1.58 -21.16 6.51
CA ARG A 36 1.71 -20.23 7.65
C ARG A 36 0.55 -19.25 7.79
N GLY A 37 -0.02 -18.79 6.68
CA GLY A 37 -1.20 -17.93 6.61
C GLY A 37 -2.43 -18.56 7.24
N CYS A 38 -2.61 -19.87 7.05
CA CYS A 38 -3.84 -20.54 7.48
C CYS A 38 -3.95 -20.74 9.02
N PHE A 39 -2.84 -20.90 9.76
CA PHE A 39 -2.91 -21.34 11.16
C PHE A 39 -2.58 -20.28 12.23
N SER A 40 -1.81 -19.22 11.91
CA SER A 40 -1.35 -18.24 12.93
C SER A 40 -1.75 -16.79 12.63
N LEU A 41 -1.94 -16.43 11.35
CA LEU A 41 -1.99 -15.03 10.92
C LEU A 41 -3.40 -14.39 10.94
N ARG A 42 -4.47 -15.19 10.96
CA ARG A 42 -5.86 -14.68 11.09
C ARG A 42 -6.19 -14.00 12.42
N LYS A 43 -5.36 -14.16 13.46
CA LYS A 43 -5.59 -13.51 14.77
C LYS A 43 -5.43 -11.98 14.73
N TYR A 44 -4.67 -11.46 13.77
CA TYR A 44 -4.35 -10.03 13.67
C TYR A 44 -5.10 -9.30 12.55
N THR A 45 -5.96 -10.02 11.82
CA THR A 45 -6.83 -9.44 10.78
C THR A 45 -8.19 -9.09 11.35
N TYR A 46 -8.59 -7.82 11.24
CA TYR A 46 -9.95 -7.39 11.59
C TYR A 46 -10.74 -7.13 10.31
N ARG A 47 -11.73 -7.99 10.02
CA ARG A 47 -12.64 -7.80 8.89
C ARG A 47 -13.83 -6.95 9.32
N TYR A 48 -14.24 -6.03 8.46
CA TYR A 48 -15.43 -5.20 8.61
C TYR A 48 -16.17 -5.16 7.26
N PRO A 49 -17.43 -4.70 7.19
CA PRO A 49 -18.30 -4.93 6.03
C PRO A 49 -17.74 -4.54 4.65
N ASN A 50 -16.74 -3.65 4.58
CA ASN A 50 -16.13 -3.21 3.33
C ASN A 50 -14.58 -3.20 3.37
N GLY A 51 -13.95 -4.00 4.23
CA GLY A 51 -12.50 -4.03 4.27
C GLY A 51 -11.87 -4.89 5.34
N ILE A 52 -10.55 -4.85 5.34
CA ILE A 52 -9.68 -5.54 6.29
C ILE A 52 -8.74 -4.52 6.91
N ARG A 53 -8.45 -4.69 8.19
CA ARG A 53 -7.48 -3.89 8.94
C ARG A 53 -6.40 -4.81 9.49
N ILE A 54 -5.13 -4.43 9.25
CA ILE A 54 -3.94 -5.18 9.66
C ILE A 54 -2.95 -4.20 10.34
N PRO A 55 -2.52 -4.43 11.58
CA PRO A 55 -1.46 -3.63 12.21
C PRO A 55 -0.12 -3.82 11.50
N PHE A 56 0.56 -2.74 11.10
CA PHE A 56 1.81 -2.85 10.33
C PHE A 56 2.95 -3.60 11.06
N LEU A 57 2.96 -3.57 12.40
CA LEU A 57 3.97 -4.23 13.24
C LEU A 57 3.66 -5.69 13.56
N SER A 58 2.48 -6.21 13.20
CA SER A 58 2.17 -7.61 13.48
C SER A 58 3.08 -8.53 12.68
N GLU A 59 3.52 -9.62 13.28
CA GLU A 59 4.25 -10.68 12.57
C GLU A 59 3.40 -11.18 11.39
N GLY A 60 4.02 -11.32 10.23
CA GLY A 60 3.35 -11.75 9.00
C GLY A 60 2.42 -10.71 8.34
N SER A 61 2.52 -9.43 8.72
CA SER A 61 1.69 -8.36 8.13
C SER A 61 1.87 -8.24 6.61
N VAL A 62 3.08 -8.44 6.11
CA VAL A 62 3.41 -8.40 4.67
C VAL A 62 2.70 -9.53 3.93
N GLU A 63 2.81 -10.76 4.42
CA GLU A 63 2.20 -11.94 3.80
C GLU A 63 0.67 -11.85 3.79
N LEU A 64 0.08 -11.38 4.89
CA LEU A 64 -1.36 -11.17 5.00
C LEU A 64 -1.86 -10.09 4.03
N LEU A 65 -1.17 -8.95 3.97
CA LEU A 65 -1.51 -7.89 3.02
C LEU A 65 -1.35 -8.40 1.58
N ALA A 66 -0.28 -9.13 1.30
CA ALA A 66 -0.02 -9.67 -0.02
C ALA A 66 -1.11 -10.65 -0.49
N GLU A 67 -1.59 -11.53 0.40
CA GLU A 67 -2.70 -12.46 0.11
C GLU A 67 -3.95 -11.69 -0.34
N VAL A 68 -4.34 -10.67 0.43
CA VAL A 68 -5.52 -9.85 0.14
C VAL A 68 -5.34 -9.01 -1.13
N ILE A 69 -4.16 -8.43 -1.34
CA ILE A 69 -3.88 -7.61 -2.53
C ILE A 69 -3.88 -8.49 -3.78
N ARG A 70 -3.28 -9.70 -3.70
CA ARG A 70 -3.17 -10.65 -4.82
C ARG A 70 -4.53 -11.02 -5.39
N GLU A 71 -5.54 -11.24 -4.55
CA GLU A 71 -6.91 -11.55 -4.97
C GLU A 71 -7.52 -10.47 -5.89
N ASN A 72 -6.96 -9.27 -5.88
CA ASN A 72 -7.45 -8.12 -6.62
C ASN A 72 -6.53 -7.65 -7.74
N ILE A 73 -5.35 -8.28 -7.92
CA ILE A 73 -4.48 -7.98 -9.05
C ILE A 73 -5.04 -8.64 -10.31
N GLN A 74 -5.29 -7.80 -11.31
CA GLN A 74 -5.77 -8.14 -12.65
C GLN A 74 -4.73 -7.77 -13.72
N GLU A 75 -4.93 -8.24 -14.95
CA GLU A 75 -4.02 -7.96 -16.09
C GLU A 75 -3.77 -6.46 -16.32
N LYS A 76 -4.82 -5.63 -16.16
CA LYS A 76 -4.78 -4.17 -16.35
C LYS A 76 -4.71 -3.38 -15.04
N THR A 77 -4.01 -3.92 -14.04
CA THR A 77 -3.87 -3.23 -12.75
C THR A 77 -2.92 -2.04 -12.85
N VAL A 78 -3.33 -0.89 -12.30
CA VAL A 78 -2.52 0.31 -12.16
C VAL A 78 -2.44 0.70 -10.68
N ILE A 79 -1.24 0.96 -10.19
CA ILE A 79 -1.01 1.45 -8.83
C ILE A 79 -0.91 2.98 -8.84
N ILE A 80 -1.71 3.63 -8.01
CA ILE A 80 -1.68 5.09 -7.83
C ILE A 80 -1.43 5.43 -6.37
N CYS A 81 -0.27 5.98 -6.12
CA CYS A 81 0.17 6.46 -4.82
C CYS A 81 -0.17 7.95 -4.66
N ILE A 82 -0.98 8.28 -3.67
CA ILE A 82 -1.52 9.61 -3.44
C ILE A 82 -0.86 10.22 -2.20
N GLY A 83 -0.52 11.50 -2.31
CA GLY A 83 0.05 12.30 -1.23
C GLY A 83 1.18 13.21 -1.70
N THR A 84 1.81 13.90 -0.76
CA THR A 84 2.98 14.76 -0.99
C THR A 84 4.03 14.58 0.10
N ASP A 85 5.29 14.76 -0.26
CA ASP A 85 6.44 14.84 0.64
C ASP A 85 6.48 16.14 1.47
N ARG A 86 5.67 17.14 1.13
CA ARG A 86 5.59 18.43 1.86
C ARG A 86 4.98 18.31 3.26
N CYS A 87 4.27 17.21 3.55
CA CYS A 87 3.70 16.92 4.85
C CYS A 87 4.02 15.47 5.22
N ILE A 88 4.64 15.23 6.38
CA ILE A 88 5.15 13.91 6.75
C ILE A 88 4.05 12.84 6.71
N GLY A 89 2.86 13.12 7.25
CA GLY A 89 1.79 12.14 7.23
C GLY A 89 1.17 11.92 5.85
N ASP A 90 1.28 12.88 4.94
CA ASP A 90 0.82 12.74 3.55
C ASP A 90 1.89 12.08 2.66
N ALA A 91 3.10 11.83 3.18
CA ALA A 91 4.20 11.27 2.40
C ALA A 91 4.11 9.74 2.21
N LEU A 92 3.15 9.06 2.85
CA LEU A 92 3.03 7.60 2.80
C LEU A 92 2.92 7.07 1.36
N GLY A 93 1.97 7.59 0.58
CA GLY A 93 1.76 7.16 -0.81
C GLY A 93 3.02 7.35 -1.66
N PRO A 94 3.55 8.59 -1.79
CA PRO A 94 4.78 8.85 -2.54
C PRO A 94 5.97 7.97 -2.11
N MET A 95 6.12 7.69 -0.81
CA MET A 95 7.17 6.78 -0.32
C MET A 95 6.95 5.33 -0.78
N VAL A 96 5.72 4.82 -0.71
CA VAL A 96 5.38 3.49 -1.24
C VAL A 96 5.72 3.43 -2.74
N GLY A 97 5.33 4.46 -3.49
CA GLY A 97 5.63 4.54 -4.92
C GLY A 97 7.12 4.56 -5.22
N THR A 98 7.91 5.34 -4.47
CA THR A 98 9.36 5.36 -4.64
C THR A 98 10.00 4.00 -4.30
N PHE A 99 9.54 3.29 -3.26
CA PHE A 99 10.06 1.96 -2.94
C PHE A 99 9.75 0.93 -4.02
N LEU A 100 8.52 0.91 -4.53
CA LEU A 100 8.13 0.04 -5.64
C LEU A 100 8.95 0.36 -6.90
N GLN A 101 9.10 1.64 -7.25
CA GLN A 101 9.88 2.07 -8.41
C GLN A 101 11.34 1.60 -8.31
N ASN A 102 11.97 1.75 -7.14
CA ASN A 102 13.36 1.35 -6.91
C ASN A 102 13.56 -0.17 -7.03
N ASN A 103 12.54 -0.97 -6.73
CA ASN A 103 12.58 -2.42 -6.87
C ASN A 103 12.24 -2.92 -8.29
N SER A 104 12.14 -2.02 -9.28
CA SER A 104 11.77 -2.37 -10.66
C SER A 104 10.41 -3.07 -10.76
N PHE A 105 9.43 -2.55 -10.01
CA PHE A 105 8.08 -3.08 -9.96
C PHE A 105 7.41 -3.17 -11.34
N ARG A 106 6.68 -4.27 -11.56
CA ARG A 106 6.23 -4.68 -12.91
C ARG A 106 4.94 -4.02 -13.40
N LEU A 107 4.09 -3.55 -12.50
CA LEU A 107 2.81 -2.94 -12.85
C LEU A 107 2.98 -1.43 -13.07
N PRO A 108 2.17 -0.81 -13.94
CA PRO A 108 2.13 0.64 -14.07
C PRO A 108 1.95 1.32 -12.70
N LEU A 109 2.83 2.26 -12.40
CA LEU A 109 2.93 2.92 -11.11
C LEU A 109 2.99 4.43 -11.29
N TYR A 110 2.15 5.14 -10.55
CA TYR A 110 2.10 6.59 -10.53
C TYR A 110 2.10 7.11 -9.10
N GLY A 111 2.71 8.28 -8.90
CA GLY A 111 2.87 8.88 -7.58
C GLY A 111 4.13 8.36 -6.89
N THR A 112 5.21 9.14 -7.00
CA THR A 112 6.46 8.89 -6.28
C THR A 112 6.87 10.15 -5.54
N LEU A 113 7.92 10.10 -4.74
CA LEU A 113 8.49 11.32 -4.15
C LEU A 113 8.95 12.34 -5.22
N GLU A 114 9.45 11.85 -6.37
CA GLU A 114 9.90 12.71 -7.48
C GLU A 114 8.73 13.26 -8.31
N ALA A 115 7.68 12.47 -8.48
CA ALA A 115 6.48 12.82 -9.23
C ALA A 115 5.21 12.58 -8.38
N PRO A 116 4.95 13.39 -7.35
CA PRO A 116 3.83 13.18 -6.43
C PRO A 116 2.47 13.45 -7.09
N ILE A 117 1.47 12.67 -6.70
CA ILE A 117 0.07 12.91 -7.05
C ILE A 117 -0.65 13.36 -5.78
N HIS A 118 -1.03 14.62 -5.73
CA HIS A 118 -1.63 15.26 -4.56
C HIS A 118 -2.85 16.08 -4.96
N ALA A 119 -3.55 16.64 -3.98
CA ALA A 119 -4.81 17.34 -4.20
C ALA A 119 -4.84 18.40 -5.32
N VAL A 120 -3.71 19.05 -5.65
CA VAL A 120 -3.65 20.11 -6.67
C VAL A 120 -3.60 19.56 -8.10
N ASN A 121 -2.94 18.43 -8.34
CA ASN A 121 -2.77 17.84 -9.68
C ASN A 121 -3.59 16.56 -9.89
N LEU A 122 -4.28 16.08 -8.86
CA LEU A 122 -4.99 14.80 -8.84
C LEU A 122 -5.89 14.61 -10.06
N GLU A 123 -6.81 15.54 -10.32
CA GLU A 123 -7.80 15.39 -11.37
C GLU A 123 -7.16 15.26 -12.76
N GLN A 124 -6.16 16.10 -13.05
CA GLN A 124 -5.40 16.02 -14.29
C GLN A 124 -4.61 14.71 -14.39
N SER A 125 -3.94 14.30 -13.31
CA SER A 125 -3.20 13.04 -13.25
C SER A 125 -4.10 11.83 -13.51
N ILE A 126 -5.28 11.77 -12.87
CA ILE A 126 -6.23 10.67 -13.06
C ILE A 126 -6.79 10.67 -14.48
N SER A 127 -7.11 11.84 -15.06
CA SER A 127 -7.56 11.95 -16.45
C SER A 127 -6.52 11.40 -17.43
N ASN A 128 -5.25 11.79 -17.25
CA ASN A 128 -4.14 11.31 -18.07
C ASN A 128 -3.93 9.79 -17.91
N ILE A 129 -3.95 9.29 -16.67
CA ILE A 129 -3.77 7.85 -16.39
C ILE A 129 -4.88 7.03 -17.04
N LYS A 130 -6.15 7.47 -16.96
CA LYS A 130 -7.28 6.78 -17.60
C LYS A 130 -7.21 6.81 -19.12
N THR A 131 -6.58 7.84 -19.69
CA THR A 131 -6.33 7.93 -21.15
C THR A 131 -5.24 6.95 -21.58
N ILE A 132 -4.16 6.83 -20.80
CA ILE A 132 -3.04 5.90 -21.08
C ILE A 132 -3.46 4.44 -20.83
N HIS A 133 -4.22 4.20 -19.76
CA HIS A 133 -4.64 2.87 -19.32
C HIS A 133 -6.18 2.76 -19.30
N PRO A 134 -6.84 2.67 -20.47
CA PRO A 134 -8.28 2.57 -20.54
C PRO A 134 -8.77 1.26 -19.90
N ASN A 135 -9.82 1.35 -19.08
CA ASN A 135 -10.41 0.24 -18.32
C ASN A 135 -9.43 -0.42 -17.32
N ALA A 136 -8.45 0.33 -16.82
CA ALA A 136 -7.56 -0.14 -15.77
C ALA A 136 -8.30 -0.40 -14.46
N PHE A 137 -7.88 -1.45 -13.75
CA PHE A 137 -8.25 -1.66 -12.36
C PHE A 137 -7.27 -0.91 -11.47
N ILE A 138 -7.74 0.07 -10.71
CA ILE A 138 -6.88 1.00 -9.97
C ILE A 138 -6.81 0.57 -8.50
N ILE A 139 -5.60 0.35 -8.01
CA ILE A 139 -5.32 0.24 -6.57
C ILE A 139 -4.72 1.56 -6.11
N ALA A 140 -5.48 2.30 -5.31
CA ALA A 140 -5.06 3.57 -4.74
C ALA A 140 -4.39 3.38 -3.38
N ILE A 141 -3.28 4.08 -3.14
CA ILE A 141 -2.57 4.07 -1.86
C ILE A 141 -2.59 5.47 -1.29
N ASP A 142 -3.05 5.63 -0.06
CA ASP A 142 -3.22 6.93 0.58
C ASP A 142 -2.91 6.85 2.07
N ALA A 143 -2.70 8.00 2.70
CA ALA A 143 -2.67 8.13 4.15
C ALA A 143 -3.98 8.75 4.64
N CYS A 144 -4.42 8.38 5.84
CA CYS A 144 -5.47 9.13 6.49
C CYS A 144 -5.29 9.24 8.00
N ILE A 145 -6.13 10.10 8.57
CA ILE A 145 -6.25 10.34 9.99
C ILE A 145 -7.40 9.48 10.53
N GLY A 146 -7.22 8.87 11.71
CA GLY A 146 -8.21 7.97 12.30
C GLY A 146 -8.32 8.10 13.82
N ALA A 147 -8.96 7.11 14.45
CA ALA A 147 -8.91 7.00 15.92
C ALA A 147 -7.48 6.70 16.39
N GLU A 148 -7.11 7.14 17.59
CA GLU A 148 -5.76 6.97 18.14
C GLU A 148 -5.33 5.50 18.19
N ASP A 149 -6.23 4.60 18.61
CA ASP A 149 -6.01 3.14 18.62
C ASP A 149 -5.81 2.54 17.22
N ASN A 150 -6.10 3.31 16.17
CA ASN A 150 -5.91 2.87 14.79
C ASN A 150 -4.58 3.29 14.18
N ILE A 151 -3.79 4.15 14.82
CA ILE A 151 -2.50 4.60 14.28
C ILE A 151 -1.59 3.40 14.03
N GLY A 152 -1.01 3.32 12.82
CA GLY A 152 -0.21 2.18 12.35
C GLY A 152 -1.02 1.07 11.69
N ASN A 153 -2.35 1.11 11.73
CA ASN A 153 -3.13 0.14 10.99
C ASN A 153 -3.13 0.46 9.49
N ILE A 154 -3.04 -0.59 8.68
CA ILE A 154 -3.20 -0.56 7.23
C ILE A 154 -4.58 -1.14 6.91
N HIS A 155 -5.37 -0.37 6.18
CA HIS A 155 -6.72 -0.74 5.80
C HIS A 155 -6.77 -1.02 4.31
N ILE A 156 -7.24 -2.21 3.92
CA ILE A 156 -7.63 -2.49 2.54
C ILE A 156 -9.15 -2.36 2.46
N LYS A 157 -9.65 -1.56 1.53
CA LYS A 157 -11.07 -1.28 1.36
C LYS A 157 -11.49 -1.51 -0.09
N ASN A 158 -12.68 -2.07 -0.25
CA ASN A 158 -13.35 -2.10 -1.53
C ASN A 158 -13.93 -0.71 -1.81
N GLY A 159 -13.49 -0.10 -2.91
CA GLY A 159 -13.89 1.23 -3.32
C GLY A 159 -12.82 2.31 -3.13
N PRO A 160 -13.13 3.52 -3.63
CA PRO A 160 -12.16 4.59 -3.77
C PRO A 160 -11.78 5.23 -2.44
N VAL A 161 -10.57 5.79 -2.41
CA VAL A 161 -10.23 6.88 -1.50
C VAL A 161 -10.75 8.20 -2.04
N TYR A 162 -11.01 9.14 -1.14
CA TYR A 162 -11.40 10.52 -1.46
C TYR A 162 -10.34 11.47 -0.91
N PRO A 163 -9.25 11.71 -1.66
CA PRO A 163 -8.15 12.54 -1.20
C PRO A 163 -8.65 13.95 -0.87
N GLY A 164 -8.06 14.58 0.15
CA GLY A 164 -8.40 15.96 0.50
C GLY A 164 -9.77 16.17 1.16
N LYS A 165 -10.57 15.11 1.38
CA LYS A 165 -11.84 15.21 2.13
C LYS A 165 -11.61 15.74 3.55
N GLY A 166 -10.52 15.31 4.18
CA GLY A 166 -10.08 15.77 5.50
C GLY A 166 -9.53 17.20 5.54
N VAL A 167 -9.52 17.94 4.42
CA VAL A 167 -9.17 19.37 4.37
C VAL A 167 -10.24 20.18 3.61
N GLY A 168 -11.46 19.63 3.52
CA GLY A 168 -12.61 20.29 2.90
C GLY A 168 -12.62 20.32 1.37
N LYS A 169 -11.72 19.62 0.68
CA LYS A 169 -11.68 19.57 -0.78
C LYS A 169 -12.70 18.57 -1.33
N LYS A 170 -13.32 18.91 -2.46
CA LYS A 170 -14.20 18.03 -3.25
C LYS A 170 -13.42 17.51 -4.44
N LEU A 171 -12.73 16.39 -4.26
CA LEU A 171 -11.94 15.73 -5.30
C LEU A 171 -12.61 14.44 -5.74
N PRO A 172 -12.37 13.98 -6.99
CA PRO A 172 -12.87 12.69 -7.46
C PRO A 172 -12.31 11.55 -6.61
N GLY A 173 -13.12 10.49 -6.45
CA GLY A 173 -12.66 9.25 -5.84
C GLY A 173 -11.61 8.57 -6.72
N VAL A 174 -10.60 7.95 -6.10
CA VAL A 174 -9.52 7.24 -6.79
C VAL A 174 -9.44 5.81 -6.28
N GLY A 175 -9.35 4.86 -7.21
CA GLY A 175 -9.22 3.43 -6.92
C GLY A 175 -10.53 2.66 -7.00
N ASP A 176 -10.47 1.46 -7.55
CA ASP A 176 -11.46 0.42 -7.36
C ASP A 176 -11.27 -0.26 -5.99
N ILE A 177 -10.01 -0.28 -5.53
CA ILE A 177 -9.60 -0.65 -4.17
C ILE A 177 -8.68 0.42 -3.62
N SER A 178 -8.71 0.59 -2.31
CA SER A 178 -7.81 1.47 -1.61
C SER A 178 -7.04 0.78 -0.48
N ILE A 179 -5.76 1.10 -0.37
CA ILE A 179 -4.86 0.72 0.70
C ILE A 179 -4.52 2.00 1.47
N VAL A 180 -5.00 2.10 2.71
CA VAL A 180 -4.91 3.34 3.49
C VAL A 180 -4.17 3.10 4.79
N GLY A 181 -3.09 3.85 5.02
CA GLY A 181 -2.38 3.84 6.30
C GLY A 181 -2.93 4.91 7.25
N ILE A 182 -3.26 4.52 8.48
CA ILE A 182 -3.64 5.47 9.53
C ILE A 182 -2.36 6.02 10.17
N VAL A 183 -2.03 7.28 9.89
CA VAL A 183 -0.74 7.89 10.26
C VAL A 183 -0.84 8.85 11.45
N ASP A 184 -2.03 9.36 11.75
CA ASP A 184 -2.28 10.32 12.82
C ASP A 184 -3.70 10.16 13.40
N LYS A 185 -3.97 10.83 14.52
CA LYS A 185 -5.29 10.88 15.16
C LYS A 185 -6.11 12.10 14.78
N ILE A 186 -7.43 11.95 14.80
CA ILE A 186 -8.36 13.07 14.62
C ILE A 186 -8.32 13.93 15.89
N ASN A 187 -7.78 15.14 15.80
CA ASN A 187 -7.87 16.12 16.88
C ASN A 187 -9.19 16.90 16.75
N GLN A 188 -9.96 16.98 17.84
CA GLN A 188 -11.24 17.71 17.85
C GLN A 188 -11.05 19.23 17.85
N GLU A 189 -9.90 19.72 18.32
CA GLU A 189 -9.58 21.15 18.43
C GLU A 189 -8.93 21.72 17.17
N ASP A 190 -8.09 20.92 16.49
CA ASP A 190 -7.43 21.29 15.24
C ASP A 190 -8.05 20.50 14.08
N CYS A 191 -9.19 20.99 13.60
CA CYS A 191 -9.81 20.44 12.43
C CYS A 191 -8.84 20.59 11.24
N TYR A 192 -8.34 19.44 10.75
CA TYR A 192 -7.84 19.25 9.37
C TYR A 192 -6.33 19.31 9.11
N ALA A 193 -5.46 19.36 10.13
CA ALA A 193 -4.03 19.41 9.86
C ALA A 193 -3.22 18.33 10.60
N ILE A 194 -2.44 17.58 9.81
CA ILE A 194 -1.55 16.52 10.25
C ILE A 194 -0.31 17.18 10.85
N HIS A 195 -0.30 17.38 12.17
CA HIS A 195 0.68 18.25 12.80
C HIS A 195 1.82 17.53 13.52
N ASN A 196 1.75 16.22 13.76
CA ASN A 196 2.78 15.56 14.57
C ASN A 196 3.07 14.09 14.23
N VAL A 197 3.12 13.77 12.93
CA VAL A 197 3.45 12.42 12.47
C VAL A 197 4.95 12.18 12.49
N ARG A 198 5.36 11.09 13.14
CA ARG A 198 6.75 10.64 13.11
C ARG A 198 7.07 10.04 11.73
N LEU A 199 8.08 10.58 11.05
CA LEU A 199 8.58 10.03 9.78
C LEU A 199 8.91 8.53 9.88
N SER A 200 9.43 8.07 11.03
CA SER A 200 9.75 6.67 11.24
C SER A 200 8.53 5.73 11.21
N LEU A 201 7.35 6.22 11.57
CA LEU A 201 6.09 5.48 11.43
C LEU A 201 5.74 5.33 9.94
N VAL A 202 5.68 6.46 9.22
CA VAL A 202 5.34 6.51 7.79
C VAL A 202 6.29 5.65 6.98
N MET A 203 7.60 5.76 7.22
CA MET A 203 8.62 4.96 6.54
C MET A 203 8.44 3.45 6.77
N LYS A 204 8.10 3.01 7.98
CA LYS A 204 7.89 1.59 8.27
C LYS A 204 6.60 1.08 7.63
N MET A 205 5.52 1.86 7.69
CA MET A 205 4.26 1.53 7.03
C MET A 205 4.43 1.45 5.51
N ALA A 206 5.14 2.42 4.92
CA ALA A 206 5.43 2.44 3.49
C ALA A 206 6.20 1.20 3.05
N ARG A 207 7.20 0.75 3.82
CA ARG A 207 7.92 -0.51 3.53
C ARG A 207 7.01 -1.72 3.56
N VAL A 208 6.20 -1.87 4.62
CA VAL A 208 5.27 -3.00 4.74
C VAL A 208 4.29 -3.04 3.56
N ILE A 209 3.75 -1.88 3.17
CA ILE A 209 2.83 -1.79 2.02
C ILE A 209 3.56 -2.11 0.70
N SER A 210 4.74 -1.53 0.46
CA SER A 210 5.49 -1.78 -0.78
C SER A 210 5.90 -3.24 -0.91
N ASP A 211 6.41 -3.84 0.17
CA ASP A 211 6.84 -5.24 0.20
C ASP A 211 5.64 -6.18 -0.04
N ALA A 212 4.48 -5.86 0.51
CA ALA A 212 3.26 -6.63 0.31
C ALA A 212 2.72 -6.53 -1.11
N ILE A 213 2.71 -5.33 -1.71
CA ILE A 213 2.30 -5.12 -3.10
C ILE A 213 3.24 -5.84 -4.06
N GLU A 214 4.55 -5.75 -3.81
CA GLU A 214 5.55 -6.43 -4.61
C GLU A 214 5.39 -7.95 -4.54
N LEU A 215 5.22 -8.51 -3.35
CA LEU A 215 4.94 -9.93 -3.15
C LEU A 215 3.63 -10.36 -3.80
N ALA A 216 2.55 -9.58 -3.65
CA ALA A 216 1.27 -9.87 -4.28
C ALA A 216 1.39 -9.91 -5.81
N ALA A 217 2.03 -8.89 -6.39
CA ALA A 217 2.27 -8.83 -7.82
C ALA A 217 3.20 -9.96 -8.27
N LEU A 218 4.10 -10.46 -7.45
CA LEU A 218 4.95 -11.59 -7.80
C LEU A 218 4.17 -12.90 -7.93
N LEU A 219 3.15 -13.07 -7.10
CA LEU A 219 2.39 -14.30 -6.94
C LEU A 219 1.11 -14.33 -7.79
N SER A 220 0.64 -13.18 -8.27
CA SER A 220 -0.54 -13.02 -9.15
C SER A 220 -0.25 -13.40 -10.60
#